data_AF-A0A7J3VU42-F1
#
_entry.id   AF-A0A7J3VU42-F1
#
_cell.length_a   1.000
_cell.length_b   1.000
_cell.length_c   1.000
_cell.angle_alpha   90.00
_cell.angle_beta   90.00
_cell.angle_gamma   90.00
#
_symmetry.space_group_name_H-M   'P 1'
#
loop_
_entity.id
_entity.type
_entity.pdbx_description
1 polymer ?
#
loop_
_entity_poly.entity_id
_entity_poly.type
_entity_poly.pdbx_seq_one_letter_code
_entity_poly.pdbx_strand_id
1 'polypeptide(L)'
;ELAEDAGALVYRFNGGRGVVGAVASIGCPLENPTYEAIAYRARKNWGTVRRVDVESVAQLHAAGVSFDSYNPETNEPRITPHTPCPVLAGVRALTPENALKGLTMVRFLEEVELVTVYATNQATDMHLTKTTIAGIKPFSNAVVEGRIVSKPRITAGGHVFTEVDDGTGVITCAAYRPTGSLRRVVASLRPGDRVRVMGSVKPKHSGLTLNLEKLEVSELVEYIVVRPPRCPSCMKRMDSAGRGKGYRCRGCGVRLDESFGERVVESRVLNPGMYEAAVSARRHLSKPLCLQSVLPMTNSQ
;
A
#
# COMPACT_ATOMS: atom_id res chain seq x y z
N GLU A 1 -26.71 7.11 25.04
CA GLU A 1 -26.87 5.63 25.03
C GLU A 1 -25.56 5.01 25.47
N LEU A 2 -24.75 4.31 24.65
CA LEU A 2 -23.56 3.55 25.14
C LEU A 2 -22.71 4.25 26.23
N ALA A 3 -22.35 5.52 26.03
CA ALA A 3 -21.55 6.27 27.01
C ALA A 3 -22.31 6.54 28.31
N GLU A 4 -23.58 6.89 28.23
CA GLU A 4 -24.46 7.14 29.39
C GLU A 4 -24.74 5.82 30.14
N ASP A 5 -24.95 4.72 29.40
CA ASP A 5 -25.15 3.38 29.97
C ASP A 5 -23.90 2.89 30.72
N ALA A 6 -22.71 3.30 30.27
CA ALA A 6 -21.44 3.09 30.95
C ALA A 6 -21.17 4.09 32.10
N GLY A 7 -22.12 4.98 32.41
CA GLY A 7 -22.02 5.97 33.48
C GLY A 7 -21.16 7.20 33.15
N ALA A 8 -20.81 7.43 31.88
CA ALA A 8 -20.00 8.57 31.47
C ALA A 8 -20.83 9.86 31.37
N LEU A 9 -20.23 10.99 31.79
CA LEU A 9 -20.81 12.33 31.58
C LEU A 9 -20.52 12.80 30.15
N VAL A 10 -21.58 13.06 29.38
CA VAL A 10 -21.48 13.39 27.96
C VAL A 10 -21.77 14.86 27.70
N TYR A 11 -20.75 15.62 27.32
CA TYR A 11 -20.90 17.01 26.85
C TYR A 11 -20.98 17.05 25.33
N ARG A 12 -22.06 17.64 24.79
CA ARG A 12 -22.36 17.66 23.35
C ARG A 12 -22.31 19.09 22.82
N PHE A 13 -21.49 19.32 21.80
CA PHE A 13 -21.46 20.56 21.02
C PHE A 13 -21.87 20.30 19.56
N ASN A 14 -22.48 21.27 18.89
CA ASN A 14 -22.74 21.28 17.44
C ASN A 14 -23.30 19.96 16.87
N GLY A 15 -24.39 19.45 17.47
CA GLY A 15 -25.05 18.22 17.01
C GLY A 15 -24.40 16.92 17.50
N GLY A 16 -23.38 16.98 18.36
CA GLY A 16 -22.94 15.84 19.18
C GLY A 16 -22.15 14.75 18.46
N ARG A 17 -21.87 14.86 17.16
CA ARG A 17 -21.11 13.83 16.40
C ARG A 17 -19.72 13.55 16.99
N GLY A 18 -19.12 14.54 17.65
CA GLY A 18 -17.82 14.40 18.34
C GLY A 18 -17.83 13.37 19.48
N VAL A 19 -19.00 13.07 20.06
CA VAL A 19 -19.14 12.06 21.12
C VAL A 19 -18.72 10.68 20.61
N VAL A 20 -19.01 10.34 19.35
CA VAL A 20 -18.61 9.06 18.75
C VAL A 20 -17.09 8.89 18.80
N GLY A 21 -16.35 9.92 18.42
CA GLY A 21 -14.88 9.92 18.49
C GLY A 21 -14.36 9.88 19.92
N ALA A 22 -14.95 10.66 20.84
CA ALA A 22 -14.53 10.69 22.24
C ALA A 22 -14.68 9.32 22.92
N VAL A 23 -15.83 8.66 22.74
CA VAL A 23 -16.09 7.34 23.30
C VAL A 23 -15.19 6.29 22.66
N ALA A 24 -14.98 6.34 21.34
CA ALA A 24 -14.07 5.44 20.65
C ALA A 24 -12.61 5.59 21.14
N SER A 25 -12.15 6.81 21.41
CA SER A 25 -10.81 7.05 21.96
C SER A 25 -10.64 6.50 23.37
N ILE A 26 -11.66 6.59 24.23
CA ILE A 26 -11.63 6.03 25.59
C ILE A 26 -11.66 4.49 25.55
N GLY A 27 -12.52 3.91 24.70
CA GLY A 27 -12.76 2.47 24.67
C GLY A 27 -11.84 1.68 23.74
N CYS A 28 -10.86 2.29 23.07
CA CYS A 28 -9.99 1.60 22.12
C CYS A 28 -8.97 0.70 22.85
N PRO A 29 -9.01 -0.64 22.67
CA PRO A 29 -8.02 -1.53 23.26
C PRO A 29 -6.71 -1.45 22.46
N LEU A 30 -5.78 -0.62 22.95
CA LEU A 30 -4.52 -0.35 22.25
C LEU A 30 -3.42 -1.33 22.68
N GLU A 31 -3.44 -2.55 22.13
CA GLU A 31 -2.50 -3.62 22.52
C GLU A 31 -1.06 -3.39 22.06
N ASN A 32 -0.88 -2.96 20.81
CA ASN A 32 0.43 -2.72 20.19
C ASN A 32 0.50 -1.28 19.66
N PRO A 33 0.55 -0.28 20.55
CA PRO A 33 0.59 1.12 20.14
C PRO A 33 1.84 1.41 19.31
N THR A 34 1.71 2.36 18.40
CA THR A 34 2.84 3.18 17.97
C THR A 34 2.72 4.56 18.58
N TYR A 35 3.82 5.30 18.62
CA TYR A 35 3.87 6.59 19.29
C TYR A 35 4.12 7.69 18.28
N GLU A 36 3.45 8.83 18.44
CA GLU A 36 3.70 10.02 17.64
C GLU A 36 4.02 11.20 18.57
N ALA A 37 5.23 11.76 18.43
CA ALA A 37 5.62 12.99 19.09
C ALA A 37 5.26 14.16 18.19
N ILE A 38 4.36 15.02 18.65
CA ILE A 38 3.82 16.15 17.89
C ILE A 38 4.38 17.45 18.46
N ALA A 39 5.08 18.21 17.61
CA ALA A 39 5.45 19.60 17.85
C ALA A 39 4.31 20.51 17.38
N TYR A 40 3.91 21.47 18.20
CA TYR A 40 2.94 22.51 17.88
C TYR A 40 3.65 23.85 17.69
N ARG A 41 3.24 24.62 16.69
CA ARG A 41 3.83 25.92 16.37
C ARG A 41 3.11 27.06 17.07
N ALA A 42 3.87 28.12 17.35
CA ALA A 42 3.35 29.37 17.88
C ALA A 42 2.11 29.86 17.12
N ARG A 43 1.08 30.34 17.82
CA ARG A 43 -0.18 30.83 17.20
C ARG A 43 0.03 31.83 16.06
N LYS A 44 1.05 32.69 16.15
CA LYS A 44 1.45 33.66 15.11
C LYS A 44 1.82 33.02 13.77
N ASN A 45 2.17 31.74 13.76
CA ASN A 45 2.57 30.99 12.58
C ASN A 45 1.42 30.16 11.96
N TRP A 46 0.22 30.12 12.56
CA TRP A 46 -0.90 29.34 12.02
C TRP A 46 -1.31 29.83 10.62
N GLY A 47 -1.65 28.92 9.71
CA GLY A 47 -1.96 29.23 8.32
C GLY A 47 -0.75 29.57 7.42
N THR A 48 0.44 29.79 7.98
CA THR A 48 1.65 30.05 7.20
C THR A 48 2.36 28.75 6.78
N VAL A 49 3.29 28.84 5.82
CA VAL A 49 4.14 27.70 5.43
C VAL A 49 5.01 27.27 6.61
N ARG A 50 5.10 25.97 6.85
CA ARG A 50 5.94 25.37 7.90
C ARG A 50 7.41 25.49 7.55
N ARG A 51 8.25 25.87 8.50
CA ARG A 51 9.69 26.02 8.31
C ARG A 51 10.43 24.93 9.06
N VAL A 52 10.78 23.86 8.34
CA VAL A 52 11.50 22.68 8.84
C VAL A 52 12.67 22.40 7.91
N ASP A 53 13.84 22.12 8.47
CA ASP A 53 15.03 21.77 7.71
C ASP A 53 14.90 20.34 7.13
N VAL A 54 14.81 20.23 5.80
CA VAL A 54 14.59 18.95 5.10
C VAL A 54 15.72 17.97 5.36
N GLU A 55 16.96 18.45 5.43
CA GLU A 55 18.15 17.62 5.65
C GLU A 55 18.11 16.93 7.03
N SER A 56 17.72 17.65 8.08
CA SER A 56 17.52 17.04 9.41
C SER A 56 16.47 15.92 9.41
N VAL A 57 15.42 16.01 8.57
CA VAL A 57 14.41 14.96 8.43
C VAL A 57 14.95 13.74 7.68
N ALA A 58 15.81 13.95 6.68
CA ALA A 58 16.51 12.87 6.00
C ALA A 58 17.48 12.13 6.95
N GLN A 59 18.19 12.87 7.81
CA GLN A 59 19.05 12.31 8.85
C GLN A 59 18.26 11.50 9.89
N LEU A 60 17.10 12.00 10.32
CA LEU A 60 16.15 11.28 11.17
C LEU A 60 15.74 9.93 10.54
N HIS A 61 15.43 9.94 9.24
CA HIS A 61 15.09 8.72 8.52
C HIS A 61 16.26 7.72 8.48
N ALA A 62 17.47 8.21 8.15
CA ALA A 62 18.67 7.38 8.09
C ALA A 62 19.05 6.76 9.44
N ALA A 63 18.73 7.43 10.56
CA ALA A 63 19.00 6.92 11.90
C ALA A 63 18.10 5.73 12.32
N GLY A 64 17.02 5.45 11.58
CA GLY A 64 16.15 4.29 11.85
C GLY A 64 15.34 4.36 13.15
N VAL A 65 15.29 5.52 13.82
CA VAL A 65 14.52 5.71 15.06
C VAL A 65 13.03 6.00 14.81
N SER A 66 12.67 6.31 13.57
CA SER A 66 11.30 6.65 13.16
C SER A 66 10.90 5.94 11.88
N PHE A 67 9.60 5.85 11.62
CA PHE A 67 9.04 5.35 10.36
C PHE A 67 8.10 6.38 9.75
N ASP A 68 7.87 6.29 8.43
CA ASP A 68 7.04 7.22 7.67
C ASP A 68 7.42 8.70 7.74
N SER A 69 8.60 9.04 8.26
CA SER A 69 9.03 10.44 8.45
C SER A 69 9.50 11.11 7.16
N TYR A 70 9.92 10.34 6.16
CA TYR A 70 10.55 10.85 4.94
C TYR A 70 10.31 9.90 3.77
N ASN A 71 10.14 10.45 2.58
CA ASN A 71 10.06 9.68 1.34
C ASN A 71 11.37 9.86 0.53
N PRO A 72 12.26 8.85 0.48
CA PRO A 72 13.52 8.94 -0.25
C PRO A 72 13.33 8.97 -1.77
N GLU A 73 12.24 8.42 -2.30
CA GLU A 73 11.98 8.45 -3.75
C GLU A 73 11.70 9.87 -4.28
N THR A 74 11.12 10.74 -3.45
CA THR A 74 10.71 12.09 -3.83
C THR A 74 11.46 13.19 -3.08
N ASN A 75 12.37 12.83 -2.18
CA ASN A 75 13.06 13.76 -1.28
C ASN A 75 12.08 14.65 -0.48
N GLU A 76 10.99 14.07 0.03
CA GLU A 76 9.94 14.82 0.73
C GLU A 76 9.85 14.46 2.22
N PRO A 77 9.89 15.45 3.13
CA PRO A 77 9.47 15.27 4.51
C PRO A 77 8.01 14.83 4.59
N ARG A 78 7.73 13.84 5.43
CA ARG A 78 6.38 13.29 5.65
C ARG A 78 5.87 13.49 7.08
N ILE A 79 6.59 14.31 7.85
CA ILE A 79 6.25 14.69 9.23
C ILE A 79 5.40 15.97 9.31
N THR A 80 5.29 16.76 8.24
CA THR A 80 4.60 18.06 8.26
C THR A 80 3.24 17.98 7.55
N PRO A 81 2.14 18.48 8.17
CA PRO A 81 0.84 18.52 7.49
C PRO A 81 0.75 19.67 6.48
N HIS A 82 -0.12 19.52 5.48
CA HIS A 82 -0.42 20.55 4.45
C HIS A 82 -1.71 21.34 4.74
N THR A 83 -2.03 21.55 6.02
CA THR A 83 -3.25 22.24 6.47
C THR A 83 -2.90 23.47 7.31
N PRO A 84 -3.82 24.45 7.48
CA PRO A 84 -3.58 25.64 8.31
C PRO A 84 -3.57 25.36 9.83
N CYS A 85 -3.43 24.09 10.23
CA CYS A 85 -3.56 23.63 11.60
C CYS A 85 -2.35 24.02 12.50
N PRO A 86 -2.46 23.86 13.84
CA PRO A 86 -1.40 24.22 14.79
C PRO A 86 -0.22 23.25 14.81
N VAL A 87 -0.33 22.06 14.20
CA VAL A 87 0.75 21.07 14.21
C VAL A 87 1.91 21.58 13.35
N LEU A 88 3.11 21.63 13.91
CA LEU A 88 4.34 21.89 13.16
C LEU A 88 4.83 20.63 12.46
N ALA A 89 5.06 19.57 13.23
CA ALA A 89 5.49 18.27 12.73
C ALA A 89 5.08 17.14 13.69
N GLY A 90 4.98 15.92 13.17
CA GLY A 90 4.76 14.69 13.94
C GLY A 90 5.80 13.63 13.57
N VAL A 91 6.52 13.08 14.55
CA VAL A 91 7.48 12.00 14.35
C VAL A 91 6.92 10.71 14.95
N ARG A 92 6.83 9.66 14.13
CA ARG A 92 6.28 8.36 14.51
C ARG A 92 7.37 7.35 14.83
N ALA A 93 7.20 6.60 15.90
CA ALA A 93 8.13 5.57 16.32
C ALA A 93 7.43 4.42 17.06
N LEU A 94 8.17 3.34 17.31
CA LEU A 94 7.68 2.17 18.04
C LEU A 94 7.65 2.38 19.56
N THR A 95 8.41 3.35 20.09
CA THR A 95 8.44 3.66 21.52
C THR A 95 8.30 5.17 21.74
N PRO A 96 7.79 5.62 22.91
CA PRO A 96 7.63 7.04 23.19
C PRO A 96 8.98 7.77 23.26
N GLU A 97 10.04 7.11 23.75
CA GLU A 97 11.39 7.66 23.82
C GLU A 97 11.96 7.89 22.41
N ASN A 98 11.77 6.93 21.50
CA ASN A 98 12.21 7.07 20.11
C ASN A 98 11.41 8.13 19.36
N ALA A 99 10.11 8.28 19.65
CA ALA A 99 9.29 9.34 19.06
C ALA A 99 9.80 10.72 19.49
N LEU A 100 10.04 10.91 20.80
CA LEU A 100 10.56 12.16 21.33
C LEU A 100 11.99 12.43 20.84
N LYS A 101 12.89 11.44 20.92
CA LYS A 101 14.25 11.52 20.40
C LYS A 101 14.25 11.89 18.92
N GLY A 102 13.45 11.20 18.11
CA GLY A 102 13.34 11.49 16.69
C GLY A 102 12.87 12.92 16.42
N LEU A 103 11.91 13.44 17.19
CA LEU A 103 11.48 14.83 17.08
C LEU A 103 12.61 15.82 17.42
N THR A 104 13.47 15.52 18.40
CA THR A 104 14.63 16.40 18.73
C THR A 104 15.72 16.41 17.66
N MET A 105 15.76 15.40 16.77
CA MET A 105 16.67 15.40 15.63
C MET A 105 16.23 16.35 14.51
N VAL A 106 14.94 16.70 14.47
CA VAL A 106 14.39 17.62 13.47
C VAL A 106 14.74 19.05 13.84
N ARG A 107 15.36 19.78 12.90
CA ARG A 107 15.69 21.19 13.09
C ARG A 107 14.52 22.07 12.63
N PHE A 108 13.84 22.65 13.61
CA PHE A 108 12.77 23.62 13.38
C PHE A 108 13.33 25.02 13.14
N LEU A 109 12.89 25.68 12.07
CA LEU A 109 13.28 27.05 11.70
C LEU A 109 12.17 28.06 12.08
N GLU A 110 11.36 27.66 13.05
CA GLU A 110 10.32 28.45 13.70
C GLU A 110 10.08 27.93 15.13
N GLU A 111 9.40 28.74 15.93
CA GLU A 111 9.15 28.46 17.34
C GLU A 111 8.22 27.27 17.55
N VAL A 112 8.67 26.33 18.38
CA VAL A 112 7.88 25.22 18.93
C VAL A 112 7.29 25.70 20.26
N GLU A 113 5.96 25.76 20.33
CA GLU A 113 5.24 26.22 21.53
C GLU A 113 5.01 25.06 22.52
N LEU A 114 4.73 23.87 22.00
CA LEU A 114 4.39 22.69 22.79
C LEU A 114 4.86 21.43 22.09
N VAL A 115 5.25 20.42 22.87
CA VAL A 115 5.46 19.05 22.40
C VAL A 115 4.58 18.12 23.22
N THR A 116 3.93 17.16 22.55
CA THR A 116 3.17 16.10 23.22
C THR A 116 3.40 14.77 22.53
N VAL A 117 3.61 13.72 23.30
CA VAL A 117 3.74 12.35 22.80
C VAL A 117 2.42 11.62 23.01
N TYR A 118 1.87 11.06 21.94
CA TYR A 118 0.64 10.27 21.98
C TYR A 118 0.94 8.80 21.75
N ALA A 119 0.31 7.91 22.52
CA ALA A 119 0.12 6.52 22.12
C ALA A 119 -1.02 6.48 21.09
N THR A 120 -0.83 5.74 20.00
CA THR A 120 -1.72 5.77 18.84
C THR A 120 -1.94 4.38 18.27
N ASN A 121 -3.07 4.19 17.58
CA ASN A 121 -3.32 3.03 16.71
C ASN A 121 -2.77 3.23 15.30
N GLN A 122 -1.91 4.23 15.06
CA GLN A 122 -1.32 4.42 13.74
C GLN A 122 -0.38 3.26 13.41
N ALA A 123 -0.27 2.91 12.13
CA ALA A 123 0.58 1.83 11.66
C ALA A 123 0.32 0.46 12.34
N THR A 124 -0.94 0.14 12.66
CA THR A 124 -1.32 -1.11 13.35
C THR A 124 -2.14 -2.08 12.50
N ASP A 125 -2.67 -1.64 11.35
CA ASP A 125 -3.70 -2.34 10.58
C ASP A 125 -5.01 -2.62 11.35
N MET A 126 -5.25 -1.96 12.50
CA MET A 126 -6.42 -2.19 13.35
C MET A 126 -7.78 -2.01 12.62
N HIS A 127 -7.80 -1.29 11.49
CA HIS A 127 -9.00 -1.11 10.67
C HIS A 127 -9.29 -2.26 9.70
N LEU A 128 -8.32 -3.14 9.42
CA LEU A 128 -8.45 -4.19 8.43
C LEU A 128 -9.19 -5.40 9.02
N THR A 129 -10.16 -5.93 8.28
CA THR A 129 -10.95 -7.10 8.70
C THR A 129 -10.98 -8.12 7.58
N LYS A 130 -10.67 -9.39 7.88
CA LYS A 130 -10.81 -10.48 6.91
C LYS A 130 -12.28 -10.71 6.61
N THR A 131 -12.62 -10.77 5.33
CA THR A 131 -14.00 -10.99 4.86
C THR A 131 -13.98 -11.65 3.48
N THR A 132 -15.10 -12.22 3.09
CA THR A 132 -15.39 -12.58 1.70
C THR A 132 -15.99 -11.39 0.96
N ILE A 133 -15.94 -11.40 -0.38
CA ILE A 133 -16.49 -10.37 -1.26
C ILE A 133 -18.01 -10.25 -1.06
N ALA A 134 -18.73 -11.36 -0.94
CA ALA A 134 -20.17 -11.35 -0.67
C ALA A 134 -20.53 -10.67 0.68
N GLY A 135 -19.60 -10.66 1.65
CA GLY A 135 -19.78 -10.03 2.96
C GLY A 135 -19.39 -8.55 3.02
N ILE A 136 -18.83 -7.99 1.94
CA ILE A 136 -18.32 -6.62 1.96
C ILE A 136 -19.46 -5.61 2.06
N LYS A 137 -19.29 -4.63 2.97
CA LYS A 137 -20.18 -3.48 3.15
C LYS A 137 -19.53 -2.19 2.64
N PRO A 138 -20.30 -1.22 2.14
CA PRO A 138 -19.75 0.10 1.82
C PRO A 138 -19.15 0.76 3.06
N PHE A 139 -18.09 1.55 2.87
CA PHE A 139 -17.39 2.29 3.93
C PHE A 139 -16.68 1.41 4.98
N SER A 140 -16.51 0.12 4.71
CA SER A 140 -15.66 -0.77 5.52
C SER A 140 -14.21 -0.80 5.04
N ASN A 141 -13.37 -1.56 5.73
CA ASN A 141 -12.06 -1.98 5.20
C ASN A 141 -12.02 -3.50 5.22
N ALA A 142 -11.28 -4.08 4.27
CA ALA A 142 -11.34 -5.50 3.99
C ALA A 142 -9.94 -6.07 3.70
N VAL A 143 -9.77 -7.33 4.10
CA VAL A 143 -8.72 -8.23 3.63
C VAL A 143 -9.40 -9.38 2.91
N VAL A 144 -9.15 -9.50 1.60
CA VAL A 144 -9.77 -10.52 0.73
C VAL A 144 -8.66 -11.33 0.08
N GLU A 145 -8.79 -12.65 0.11
CA GLU A 145 -7.92 -13.58 -0.62
C GLU A 145 -8.68 -14.10 -1.84
N GLY A 146 -8.06 -14.03 -3.02
CA GLY A 146 -8.72 -14.43 -4.25
C GLY A 146 -7.76 -14.56 -5.42
N ARG A 147 -8.32 -14.69 -6.62
CA ARG A 147 -7.57 -14.72 -7.87
C ARG A 147 -7.90 -13.50 -8.71
N ILE A 148 -6.89 -13.00 -9.42
CA ILE A 148 -7.11 -11.99 -10.45
C ILE A 148 -7.95 -12.60 -11.57
N VAL A 149 -9.04 -11.93 -11.97
CA VAL A 149 -9.92 -12.43 -13.06
C VAL A 149 -9.89 -11.55 -14.30
N SER A 150 -9.46 -10.30 -14.18
CA SER A 150 -9.30 -9.39 -15.31
C SER A 150 -7.88 -8.89 -15.46
N LYS A 151 -7.51 -8.55 -16.70
CA LYS A 151 -6.21 -7.93 -16.96
C LYS A 151 -6.22 -6.51 -16.38
N PRO A 152 -5.18 -6.10 -15.63
CA PRO A 152 -5.10 -4.76 -15.08
C PRO A 152 -5.23 -3.68 -16.17
N ARG A 153 -6.11 -2.70 -15.93
CA ARG A 153 -6.36 -1.57 -16.82
C ARG A 153 -5.79 -0.29 -16.23
N ILE A 154 -4.95 0.39 -17.01
CA ILE A 154 -4.35 1.68 -16.65
C ILE A 154 -5.20 2.81 -17.24
N THR A 155 -5.57 3.80 -16.44
CA THR A 155 -6.30 4.99 -16.92
C THR A 155 -5.35 6.14 -17.28
N ALA A 156 -5.84 7.14 -18.01
CA ALA A 156 -5.08 8.34 -18.35
C ALA A 156 -4.52 9.08 -17.11
N GLY A 157 -5.24 9.06 -15.98
CA GLY A 157 -4.79 9.63 -14.71
C GLY A 157 -3.74 8.79 -13.97
N GLY A 158 -3.28 7.68 -14.56
CA GLY A 158 -2.28 6.79 -13.96
C GLY A 158 -2.81 5.91 -12.84
N HIS A 159 -4.13 5.70 -12.77
CA HIS A 159 -4.75 4.73 -11.86
C HIS A 159 -4.75 3.35 -12.50
N VAL A 160 -4.66 2.31 -11.69
CA VAL A 160 -4.70 0.93 -12.15
C VAL A 160 -5.86 0.22 -11.49
N PHE A 161 -6.71 -0.40 -12.30
CA PHE A 161 -7.86 -1.19 -11.86
C PHE A 161 -7.68 -2.64 -12.29
N THR A 162 -8.05 -3.56 -11.42
CA THR A 162 -8.13 -5.00 -11.72
C THR A 162 -9.31 -5.58 -10.94
N GLU A 163 -9.68 -6.82 -11.20
CA GLU A 163 -10.75 -7.50 -10.49
C GLU A 163 -10.23 -8.75 -9.80
N VAL A 164 -10.73 -8.99 -8.59
CA VAL A 164 -10.41 -10.15 -7.77
C VAL A 164 -11.69 -10.93 -7.53
N ASP A 165 -11.60 -12.24 -7.67
CA ASP A 165 -12.65 -13.20 -7.35
C ASP A 165 -12.19 -14.12 -6.21
N ASP A 166 -13.01 -14.25 -5.17
CA ASP A 166 -12.75 -15.12 -4.02
C ASP A 166 -13.65 -16.38 -3.98
N GLY A 167 -14.40 -16.63 -5.06
CA GLY A 167 -15.40 -17.68 -5.18
C GLY A 167 -16.80 -17.29 -4.67
N THR A 168 -16.92 -16.19 -3.92
CA THR A 168 -18.21 -15.66 -3.43
C THR A 168 -18.70 -14.47 -4.23
N GLY A 169 -17.83 -13.84 -5.00
CA GLY A 169 -18.16 -12.72 -5.87
C GLY A 169 -16.90 -12.09 -6.48
N VAL A 170 -17.10 -11.04 -7.26
CA VAL A 170 -16.02 -10.28 -7.90
C VAL A 170 -16.02 -8.85 -7.38
N ILE A 171 -14.84 -8.33 -7.02
CA ILE A 171 -14.66 -6.93 -6.61
C ILE A 171 -13.61 -6.23 -7.46
N THR A 172 -13.90 -4.98 -7.82
CA THR A 172 -12.90 -4.09 -8.41
C THR A 172 -11.90 -3.65 -7.37
N CYS A 173 -10.62 -3.86 -7.64
CA CYS A 173 -9.50 -3.37 -6.86
C CYS A 173 -8.84 -2.18 -7.58
N ALA A 174 -8.54 -1.12 -6.84
CA ALA A 174 -7.96 0.11 -7.39
C ALA A 174 -6.65 0.48 -6.68
N ALA A 175 -5.59 0.65 -7.46
CA ALA A 175 -4.36 1.33 -7.05
C ALA A 175 -4.29 2.71 -7.71
N TYR A 176 -4.57 3.76 -6.93
CA TYR A 176 -4.56 5.14 -7.43
C TYR A 176 -3.15 5.65 -7.70
N ARG A 177 -3.04 6.73 -8.50
CA ARG A 177 -1.75 7.34 -8.86
C ARG A 177 -0.83 7.60 -7.64
N PRO A 178 -1.34 8.13 -6.50
CA PRO A 178 -0.49 8.39 -5.34
C PRO A 178 0.15 7.13 -4.73
N THR A 179 -0.42 5.94 -4.95
CA THR A 179 0.08 4.68 -4.34
C THR A 179 1.48 4.28 -4.81
N GLY A 180 2.06 4.97 -5.80
CA GLY A 180 3.47 4.84 -6.16
C GLY A 180 3.81 3.49 -6.78
N SER A 181 4.76 2.76 -6.19
CA SER A 181 5.23 1.44 -6.66
C SER A 181 4.12 0.38 -6.67
N LEU A 182 3.18 0.43 -5.72
CA LEU A 182 2.05 -0.51 -5.64
C LEU A 182 1.25 -0.59 -6.94
N ARG A 183 1.03 0.55 -7.61
CA ARG A 183 0.31 0.56 -8.90
C ARG A 183 1.07 -0.20 -10.00
N ARG A 184 2.41 -0.21 -9.97
CA ARG A 184 3.25 -0.93 -10.94
C ARG A 184 3.16 -2.44 -10.72
N VAL A 185 3.13 -2.85 -9.46
CA VAL A 185 2.87 -4.24 -9.05
C VAL A 185 1.49 -4.67 -9.56
N VAL A 186 0.45 -3.90 -9.26
CA VAL A 186 -0.92 -4.20 -9.71
C VAL A 186 -1.01 -4.25 -11.24
N ALA A 187 -0.33 -3.35 -11.95
CA ALA A 187 -0.30 -3.36 -13.42
C ALA A 187 0.40 -4.59 -14.03
N SER A 188 1.23 -5.28 -13.23
CA SER A 188 2.01 -6.45 -13.65
C SER A 188 1.30 -7.78 -13.36
N LEU A 189 0.15 -7.74 -12.67
CA LEU A 189 -0.69 -8.89 -12.40
C LEU A 189 -1.35 -9.40 -13.69
N ARG A 190 -1.76 -10.67 -13.66
CA ARG A 190 -2.42 -11.36 -14.76
C ARG A 190 -3.58 -12.21 -14.23
N PRO A 191 -4.62 -12.47 -15.04
CA PRO A 191 -5.67 -13.42 -14.68
C PRO A 191 -5.09 -14.76 -14.21
N GLY A 192 -5.59 -15.26 -13.09
CA GLY A 192 -5.16 -16.50 -12.42
C GLY A 192 -4.20 -16.29 -11.24
N ASP A 193 -3.48 -15.17 -11.17
CA ASP A 193 -2.58 -14.86 -10.05
C ASP A 193 -3.34 -14.88 -8.71
N ARG A 194 -2.80 -15.57 -7.70
CA ARG A 194 -3.40 -15.63 -6.36
C ARG A 194 -2.88 -14.48 -5.51
N VAL A 195 -3.80 -13.72 -4.94
CA VAL A 195 -3.49 -12.49 -4.21
C VAL A 195 -4.28 -12.38 -2.91
N ARG A 196 -3.72 -11.66 -1.95
CA ARG A 196 -4.45 -11.09 -0.81
C ARG A 196 -4.47 -9.58 -0.96
N VAL A 197 -5.65 -8.98 -1.12
CA VAL A 197 -5.83 -7.54 -1.28
C VAL A 197 -6.34 -6.90 0.01
N MET A 198 -5.79 -5.75 0.38
CA MET A 198 -6.07 -5.08 1.65
C MET A 198 -6.36 -3.59 1.42
N GLY A 199 -7.45 -3.08 1.96
CA GLY A 199 -7.74 -1.65 1.89
C GLY A 199 -9.17 -1.25 2.22
N SER A 200 -9.55 -0.04 1.80
CA SER A 200 -10.87 0.54 2.07
C SER A 200 -11.86 0.32 0.95
N VAL A 201 -13.08 -0.02 1.32
CA VAL A 201 -14.19 -0.24 0.40
C VAL A 201 -14.96 1.07 0.24
N LYS A 202 -15.04 1.56 -1.00
CA LYS A 202 -15.82 2.75 -1.33
C LYS A 202 -16.87 2.44 -2.39
N PRO A 203 -18.11 2.92 -2.24
CA PRO A 203 -19.06 2.92 -3.34
C PRO A 203 -18.57 3.85 -4.45
N LYS A 204 -18.68 3.39 -5.69
CA LYS A 204 -18.39 4.10 -6.93
C LYS A 204 -19.55 3.87 -7.90
N HIS A 205 -19.58 4.64 -9.00
CA HIS A 205 -20.57 4.45 -10.06
C HIS A 205 -20.56 3.03 -10.65
N SER A 206 -19.42 2.34 -10.59
CA SER A 206 -19.24 0.96 -11.06
C SER A 206 -19.47 -0.10 -9.97
N GLY A 207 -20.06 0.26 -8.83
CA GLY A 207 -20.23 -0.63 -7.69
C GLY A 207 -19.16 -0.42 -6.60
N LEU A 208 -19.00 -1.41 -5.73
CA LEU A 208 -18.02 -1.35 -4.65
C LEU A 208 -16.60 -1.51 -5.21
N THR A 209 -15.69 -0.66 -4.74
CA THR A 209 -14.27 -0.70 -5.13
C THR A 209 -13.41 -0.77 -3.88
N LEU A 210 -12.48 -1.73 -3.85
CA LEU A 210 -11.45 -1.85 -2.84
C LEU A 210 -10.24 -0.98 -3.23
N ASN A 211 -10.02 0.10 -2.50
CA ASN A 211 -8.86 0.97 -2.68
C ASN A 211 -7.67 0.38 -1.94
N LEU A 212 -6.69 -0.11 -2.70
CA LEU A 212 -5.57 -0.88 -2.17
C LEU A 212 -4.64 0.00 -1.33
N GLU A 213 -4.36 -0.48 -0.12
CA GLU A 213 -3.30 -0.02 0.76
C GLU A 213 -2.09 -0.95 0.67
N LYS A 214 -2.36 -2.27 0.55
CA LYS A 214 -1.39 -3.34 0.40
C LYS A 214 -1.92 -4.45 -0.50
N LEU A 215 -1.00 -5.23 -1.02
CA LEU A 215 -1.24 -6.38 -1.87
C LEU A 215 -0.19 -7.45 -1.53
N GLU A 216 -0.63 -8.64 -1.21
CA GLU A 216 0.22 -9.82 -1.18
C GLU A 216 0.00 -10.61 -2.47
N VAL A 217 1.08 -11.01 -3.11
CA VAL A 217 1.06 -11.97 -4.23
C VAL A 217 1.52 -13.31 -3.68
N SER A 218 0.61 -14.26 -3.57
CA SER A 218 0.91 -15.59 -3.02
C SER A 218 1.38 -16.55 -4.10
N GLU A 219 0.82 -16.45 -5.31
CA GLU A 219 1.12 -17.35 -6.43
C GLU A 219 1.02 -16.59 -7.76
N LEU A 220 1.98 -16.84 -8.65
CA LEU A 220 1.99 -16.28 -10.00
C LEU A 220 1.71 -17.40 -11.00
N VAL A 221 0.78 -17.16 -11.93
CA VAL A 221 0.56 -18.13 -12.99
C VAL A 221 1.70 -18.11 -14.00
N GLU A 222 2.09 -19.29 -14.44
CA GLU A 222 3.03 -19.47 -15.54
C GLU A 222 2.35 -19.15 -16.88
N TYR A 223 3.04 -18.38 -17.71
CA TYR A 223 2.58 -18.10 -19.05
C TYR A 223 3.55 -18.67 -20.06
N ILE A 224 3.10 -19.65 -20.84
CA ILE A 224 3.95 -20.31 -21.82
C ILE A 224 3.89 -19.52 -23.12
N VAL A 225 5.04 -19.03 -23.57
CA VAL A 225 5.20 -18.42 -24.89
C VAL A 225 5.94 -19.39 -25.81
N VAL A 226 5.45 -19.52 -27.04
CA VAL A 226 6.12 -20.30 -28.07
C VAL A 226 7.06 -19.37 -28.82
N ARG A 227 8.35 -19.69 -28.83
CA ARG A 227 9.38 -18.94 -29.55
C ARG A 227 10.00 -19.81 -30.66
N PRO A 228 10.54 -19.21 -31.73
CA PRO A 228 11.23 -19.97 -32.75
C PRO A 228 12.35 -20.86 -32.16
N PRO A 229 12.52 -22.10 -32.62
CA PRO A 229 13.60 -22.97 -32.15
C PRO A 229 14.99 -22.49 -32.57
N ARG A 230 16.02 -23.17 -32.06
CA ARG A 230 17.37 -23.07 -32.59
C ARG A 230 17.52 -23.97 -33.82
N CYS A 231 18.22 -23.48 -34.84
CA CYS A 231 18.51 -24.25 -36.04
C CYS A 231 19.38 -25.47 -35.69
N PRO A 232 19.01 -26.70 -36.11
CA PRO A 232 19.79 -27.90 -35.78
C PRO A 232 21.18 -27.93 -36.43
N SER A 233 21.38 -27.15 -37.51
CA SER A 233 22.67 -27.10 -38.22
C SER A 233 23.65 -26.07 -37.66
N CYS A 234 23.17 -24.87 -37.28
CA CYS A 234 24.06 -23.77 -36.85
C CYS A 234 23.75 -23.19 -35.47
N MET A 235 22.76 -23.75 -34.75
CA MET A 235 22.32 -23.36 -33.41
C MET A 235 21.85 -21.90 -33.23
N LYS A 236 21.81 -21.12 -34.32
CA LYS A 236 21.22 -19.77 -34.34
C LYS A 236 19.69 -19.86 -34.24
N ARG A 237 19.09 -18.87 -33.58
CA ARG A 237 17.64 -18.74 -33.47
C ARG A 237 17.02 -18.59 -34.86
N MET A 238 15.98 -19.38 -35.17
CA MET A 238 15.25 -19.31 -36.44
C MET A 238 14.24 -18.15 -36.43
N ASP A 239 13.76 -17.75 -37.60
CA ASP A 239 12.65 -16.80 -37.73
C ASP A 239 11.32 -17.52 -37.95
N SER A 240 10.21 -16.88 -37.58
CA SER A 240 8.88 -17.32 -38.02
C SER A 240 8.73 -17.09 -39.53
N ALA A 241 8.20 -18.10 -40.24
CA ALA A 241 7.87 -18.00 -41.66
C ALA A 241 6.45 -17.47 -41.93
N GLY A 242 5.75 -17.01 -40.89
CA GLY A 242 4.35 -16.60 -40.91
C GLY A 242 3.42 -17.62 -40.25
N ARG A 243 2.18 -17.21 -39.98
CA ARG A 243 1.15 -18.06 -39.35
C ARG A 243 0.91 -19.33 -40.19
N GLY A 244 1.01 -20.50 -39.58
CA GLY A 244 0.84 -21.81 -40.20
C GLY A 244 2.04 -22.30 -41.01
N LYS A 245 3.16 -21.56 -41.06
CA LYS A 245 4.26 -21.81 -42.01
C LYS A 245 5.56 -22.29 -41.35
N GLY A 246 5.56 -22.45 -40.03
CA GLY A 246 6.72 -22.92 -39.28
C GLY A 246 7.84 -21.88 -39.16
N TYR A 247 9.08 -22.36 -39.16
CA TYR A 247 10.29 -21.58 -38.90
C TYR A 247 11.32 -21.74 -40.01
N ARG A 248 12.10 -20.70 -40.30
CA ARG A 248 13.19 -20.74 -41.29
C ARG A 248 14.48 -20.20 -40.69
N CYS A 249 15.60 -20.89 -40.93
CA CYS A 249 16.93 -20.37 -40.64
C CYS A 249 17.42 -19.52 -41.81
N ARG A 250 17.75 -18.24 -41.57
CA ARG A 250 18.32 -17.36 -42.62
C ARG A 250 19.67 -17.83 -43.15
N GLY A 251 20.52 -18.39 -42.28
CA GLY A 251 21.89 -18.77 -42.65
C GLY A 251 21.97 -20.10 -43.39
N CYS A 252 21.24 -21.12 -42.93
CA CYS A 252 21.33 -22.49 -43.47
C CYS A 252 20.20 -22.82 -44.45
N GLY A 253 19.16 -22.00 -44.54
CA GLY A 253 17.96 -22.28 -45.35
C GLY A 253 17.02 -23.35 -44.78
N VAL A 254 17.43 -24.08 -43.73
CA VAL A 254 16.65 -25.10 -43.02
C VAL A 254 15.27 -24.56 -42.63
N ARG A 255 14.24 -25.38 -42.84
CA ARG A 255 12.86 -25.10 -42.43
C ARG A 255 12.39 -26.17 -41.45
N LEU A 256 11.69 -25.74 -40.42
CA LEU A 256 11.01 -26.60 -39.45
C LEU A 256 9.52 -26.22 -39.44
N ASP A 257 8.65 -27.17 -39.14
CA ASP A 257 7.24 -26.88 -38.95
C ASP A 257 6.97 -26.21 -37.57
N GLU A 258 5.71 -25.84 -37.31
CA GLU A 258 5.31 -25.12 -36.09
C GLU A 258 5.45 -25.96 -34.81
N SER A 259 5.46 -27.30 -34.89
CA SER A 259 5.59 -28.18 -33.72
C SER A 259 6.97 -28.07 -33.06
N PHE A 260 7.98 -27.62 -33.79
CA PHE A 260 9.32 -27.35 -33.27
C PHE A 260 9.41 -26.05 -32.45
N GLY A 261 8.30 -25.34 -32.27
CA GLY A 261 8.27 -24.14 -31.43
C GLY A 261 8.74 -24.43 -30.01
N GLU A 262 9.73 -23.68 -29.54
CA GLU A 262 10.25 -23.83 -28.18
C GLU A 262 9.25 -23.21 -27.20
N ARG A 263 8.63 -24.05 -26.36
CA ARG A 263 7.73 -23.62 -25.28
C ARG A 263 8.57 -23.16 -24.10
N VAL A 264 8.58 -21.86 -23.81
CA VAL A 264 9.29 -21.30 -22.66
C VAL A 264 8.32 -20.60 -21.73
N VAL A 265 8.54 -20.76 -20.42
CA VAL A 265 7.85 -19.95 -19.42
C VAL A 265 8.33 -18.51 -19.57
N GLU A 266 7.39 -17.58 -19.75
CA GLU A 266 7.68 -16.17 -19.82
C GLU A 266 8.14 -15.67 -18.44
N SER A 267 9.37 -15.17 -18.37
CA SER A 267 9.92 -14.57 -17.16
C SER A 267 9.11 -13.33 -16.76
N ARG A 268 8.64 -13.27 -15.51
CA ARG A 268 7.94 -12.11 -14.97
C ARG A 268 8.89 -11.31 -14.07
N VAL A 269 8.75 -9.99 -14.09
CA VAL A 269 9.47 -9.07 -13.17
C VAL A 269 8.87 -9.11 -11.76
N LEU A 270 7.58 -9.45 -11.68
CA LEU A 270 6.85 -9.58 -10.42
C LEU A 270 7.25 -10.88 -9.73
N ASN A 271 7.46 -10.82 -8.41
CA ASN A 271 7.72 -11.98 -7.55
C ASN A 271 6.56 -12.16 -6.56
N PRO A 272 6.39 -13.36 -5.98
CA PRO A 272 5.56 -13.52 -4.80
C PRO A 272 6.10 -12.68 -3.64
N GLY A 273 5.21 -12.17 -2.80
CA GLY A 273 5.57 -11.33 -1.65
C GLY A 273 4.56 -10.23 -1.36
N MET A 274 4.86 -9.45 -0.31
CA MET A 274 4.03 -8.36 0.16
C MET A 274 4.48 -7.03 -0.46
N TYR A 275 3.51 -6.23 -0.90
CA TYR A 275 3.69 -4.93 -1.51
C TYR A 275 2.77 -3.91 -0.83
N GLU A 276 3.25 -2.68 -0.66
CA GLU A 276 2.51 -1.60 0.00
C GLU A 276 2.53 -0.31 -0.81
N ALA A 277 1.57 0.58 -0.52
CA ALA A 277 1.58 1.93 -1.04
C ALA A 277 2.83 2.70 -0.58
N ALA A 278 3.30 3.61 -1.44
CA ALA A 278 4.39 4.53 -1.12
C ALA A 278 4.12 5.31 0.18
N VAL A 279 5.19 5.71 0.87
CA VAL A 279 5.12 6.47 2.14
C VAL A 279 4.21 7.70 2.02
N SER A 280 4.27 8.39 0.89
CA SER A 280 3.46 9.59 0.62
C SER A 280 1.95 9.35 0.51
N ALA A 281 1.53 8.12 0.24
CA ALA A 281 0.14 7.71 0.12
C ALA A 281 -0.33 6.76 1.23
N ARG A 282 0.55 6.44 2.20
CA ARG A 282 0.21 5.59 3.33
C ARG A 282 -0.84 6.26 4.20
N ARG A 283 -1.89 5.51 4.56
CA ARG A 283 -2.93 5.99 5.48
C ARG A 283 -2.45 5.79 6.91
N HIS A 284 -2.99 6.59 7.84
CA HIS A 284 -2.57 6.58 9.25
C HIS A 284 -2.53 5.19 9.90
N LEU A 285 -3.53 4.35 9.64
CA LEU A 285 -3.64 3.04 10.28
C LEU A 285 -2.86 1.94 9.55
N SER A 286 -2.48 2.14 8.29
CA SER A 286 -1.80 1.11 7.48
C SER A 286 -0.39 0.86 8.04
N LYS A 287 -0.13 -0.35 8.54
CA LYS A 287 1.17 -0.77 9.08
C LYS A 287 2.23 -0.87 7.97
N PRO A 288 3.32 -0.10 8.00
CA PRO A 288 4.41 -0.24 7.03
C PRO A 288 5.02 -1.65 7.04
N LEU A 289 5.46 -2.13 5.88
CA LEU A 289 6.12 -3.44 5.78
C LEU A 289 7.41 -3.53 6.59
N CYS A 290 8.13 -2.42 6.76
CA CYS A 290 9.33 -2.41 7.62
C CYS A 290 9.03 -2.67 9.11
N LEU A 291 7.77 -2.55 9.54
CA LEU A 291 7.32 -2.86 10.90
C LEU A 291 6.65 -4.23 11.01
N GLN A 292 6.41 -4.91 9.89
CA GLN A 292 5.93 -6.28 9.92
C GLN A 292 7.14 -7.16 10.22
N SER A 293 7.16 -7.77 11.41
CA SER A 293 7.95 -8.98 11.61
C SER A 293 7.56 -9.92 10.46
N VAL A 294 8.53 -10.43 9.71
CA VAL A 294 8.30 -11.50 8.73
C VAL A 294 7.64 -12.62 9.51
N LEU A 295 6.31 -12.69 9.51
CA LEU A 295 5.59 -13.80 10.11
C LEU A 295 6.08 -15.01 9.31
N PRO A 296 6.74 -15.99 9.94
CA PRO A 296 6.87 -17.27 9.28
C PRO A 296 5.45 -17.71 8.98
N MET A 297 5.21 -18.14 7.74
CA MET A 297 3.94 -18.74 7.36
C MET A 297 3.63 -19.84 8.36
N THR A 298 2.71 -19.59 9.29
CA THR A 298 2.08 -20.67 10.02
C THR A 298 1.22 -21.39 9.00
N ASN A 299 1.78 -22.48 8.47
CA ASN A 299 0.99 -23.49 7.80
C ASN A 299 -0.20 -23.84 8.71
N SER A 300 -1.36 -23.78 8.09
CA SER A 300 -2.64 -24.33 8.53
C SER A 300 -2.53 -25.59 9.39
N GLN A 301 -3.37 -25.65 10.42
CA GLN A 301 -4.25 -26.81 10.58
C GLN A 301 -5.66 -26.41 10.16
#